data_AF-A0A3D2QDG3-F1
#
_entry.id   AF-A0A3D2QDG3-F1
#
_cell.length_a   1.000
_cell.length_b   1.000
_cell.length_c   1.000
_cell.angle_alpha   90.00
_cell.angle_beta   90.00
_cell.angle_gamma   90.00
#
_symmetry.space_group_name_H-M   'P 1'
#
loop_
_entity.id
_entity.type
_entity.pdbx_description
1 polymer ?
#
loop_
_entity_poly.entity_id
_entity_poly.type
_entity_poly.pdbx_seq_one_letter_code
_entity_poly.pdbx_strand_id
1 'polypeptide(L)'
;MTRLCVIILTMNEEKNIGAAIANAQQVADDVLLIDSGSTDRTLEIAQAAGARAVYHALDGDFAAQRDFALTQTDADWVLYL
;
A
#
# COMPACT_ATOMS: atom_id res chain seq x y z
N MET A 1 17.04 6.79 -13.62
CA MET A 1 15.72 7.42 -13.78
C MET A 1 15.11 7.50 -12.40
N THR A 2 14.48 8.62 -12.05
CA THR A 2 13.83 8.81 -10.75
C THR A 2 12.60 7.91 -10.64
N ARG A 3 12.50 7.10 -9.58
CA ARG A 3 11.36 6.19 -9.35
C ARG A 3 10.36 6.74 -8.34
N LEU A 4 9.08 6.49 -8.61
CA LEU A 4 7.95 6.80 -7.73
C LEU A 4 7.32 5.50 -7.21
N CYS A 5 7.21 5.38 -5.88
CA CYS A 5 6.41 4.36 -5.22
C CYS A 5 5.14 4.98 -4.64
N VAL A 6 3.98 4.39 -4.94
CA VAL A 6 2.73 4.68 -4.23
C VAL A 6 2.58 3.69 -3.09
N ILE A 7 2.49 4.21 -1.87
CA ILE A 7 2.22 3.44 -0.66
C ILE A 7 0.76 3.62 -0.29
N ILE A 8 0.00 2.52 -0.22
CA ILE A 8 -1.39 2.50 0.21
C ILE A 8 -1.42 1.93 1.64
N LEU A 9 -1.78 2.75 2.62
CA LEU A 9 -2.02 2.28 3.99
C LEU A 9 -3.48 1.81 4.07
N THR A 10 -3.73 0.56 4.44
CA THR A 10 -5.07 -0.02 4.32
C THR A 10 -5.51 -0.86 5.51
N MET A 11 -6.83 -0.95 5.70
CA MET A 11 -7.53 -1.85 6.62
C MET A 11 -9.00 -1.94 6.20
N ASN A 12 -9.45 -3.11 5.76
CA ASN A 12 -10.83 -3.40 5.35
C ASN A 12 -11.39 -2.47 4.25
N GLU A 13 -10.70 -2.42 3.11
CA GLU A 13 -11.03 -1.61 1.93
C GLU A 13 -11.42 -2.43 0.70
N GLU A 14 -12.06 -3.60 0.86
CA GLU A 14 -12.38 -4.51 -0.25
C GLU A 14 -13.19 -3.87 -1.39
N LYS A 15 -13.94 -2.80 -1.08
CA LYS A 15 -14.77 -2.08 -2.05
C LYS A 15 -13.96 -1.16 -2.98
N ASN A 16 -12.83 -0.65 -2.50
CA ASN A 16 -12.07 0.41 -3.17
C ASN A 16 -10.68 -0.02 -3.60
N ILE A 17 -10.07 -0.98 -2.88
CA ILE A 17 -8.64 -1.28 -2.99
C ILE A 17 -8.23 -1.70 -4.41
N GLY A 18 -9.07 -2.46 -5.11
CA GLY A 18 -8.79 -2.88 -6.49
C GLY A 18 -8.70 -1.70 -7.46
N ALA A 19 -9.63 -0.74 -7.38
CA ALA A 19 -9.61 0.45 -8.22
C ALA A 19 -8.46 1.40 -7.84
N ALA A 20 -8.16 1.52 -6.55
CA ALA A 20 -7.04 2.33 -6.07
C ALA A 20 -5.70 1.81 -6.61
N ILE A 21 -5.45 0.50 -6.52
CA ILE A 21 -4.23 -0.13 -7.06
C ILE A 21 -4.15 0.07 -8.58
N ALA A 22 -5.23 -0.20 -9.32
CA ALA A 22 -5.24 -0.06 -10.78
C ALA A 22 -4.97 1.39 -11.24
N ASN A 23 -5.41 2.39 -10.47
CA ASN A 23 -5.11 3.80 -10.76
C ASN A 23 -3.66 4.17 -10.39
N ALA A 24 -3.16 3.70 -9.24
CA ALA A 24 -1.79 3.94 -8.82
C ALA A 24 -0.77 3.37 -9.81
N GLN A 25 -1.03 2.17 -10.35
CA GLN A 25 -0.18 1.51 -11.35
C GLN A 25 -0.06 2.28 -12.69
N GLN A 26 -0.95 3.25 -12.96
CA GLN A 26 -0.85 4.07 -14.17
C GLN A 26 0.20 5.19 -14.07
N VAL A 27 0.65 5.53 -12.86
CA VAL A 27 1.52 6.68 -12.62
C VAL A 27 2.78 6.35 -11.82
N ALA A 28 2.81 5.22 -11.12
CA ALA A 28 3.92 4.81 -10.26
C ALA A 28 4.68 3.63 -10.86
N ASP A 29 5.97 3.54 -10.56
CA ASP A 29 6.81 2.39 -10.92
C ASP A 29 6.48 1.19 -10.03
N ASP A 30 6.11 1.43 -8.77
CA ASP A 30 5.81 0.41 -7.76
C ASP A 30 4.58 0.79 -6.91
N VAL A 31 3.73 -0.18 -6.59
CA VAL A 31 2.61 -0.03 -5.64
C VAL A 31 2.82 -0.97 -4.45
N LEU A 32 2.93 -0.37 -3.27
CA LEU A 32 3.13 -1.06 -2.00
C LEU A 32 1.90 -0.87 -1.12
N LEU A 33 1.31 -1.97 -0.65
CA LEU A 33 0.27 -1.94 0.38
C LEU A 33 0.90 -2.20 1.75
N ILE A 34 0.57 -1.37 2.74
CA ILE A 34 0.76 -1.70 4.15
C ILE A 34 -0.61 -1.98 4.77
N ASP A 35 -0.86 -3.25 5.06
CA ASP A 35 -2.12 -3.71 5.64
C ASP A 35 -2.05 -3.75 7.16
N SER A 36 -3.06 -3.15 7.81
CA SER A 36 -3.14 -3.03 9.26
C SER A 36 -3.94 -4.17 9.93
N GLY A 37 -4.14 -5.29 9.23
CA GLY A 37 -4.92 -6.43 9.70
C GLY A 37 -6.33 -6.46 9.12
N SER A 38 -6.45 -6.35 7.79
CA SER A 38 -7.73 -6.56 7.12
C SER A 38 -8.28 -7.96 7.40
N THR A 39 -9.57 -8.04 7.67
CA THR A 39 -10.32 -9.28 7.90
C THR A 39 -11.36 -9.55 6.80
N ASP A 40 -11.48 -8.64 5.85
CA ASP A 40 -12.32 -8.75 4.67
C ASP A 40 -11.49 -9.22 3.45
N ARG A 41 -12.00 -9.05 2.22
CA ARG A 41 -11.32 -9.49 1.00
C ARG A 41 -10.24 -8.53 0.49
N THR A 42 -9.85 -7.50 1.26
CA THR A 42 -8.89 -6.48 0.83
C THR A 42 -7.58 -7.08 0.30
N LEU A 43 -6.98 -7.99 1.07
CA LEU A 43 -5.71 -8.63 0.70
C LEU A 43 -5.86 -9.55 -0.52
N GLU A 44 -6.95 -10.31 -0.60
CA GLU A 44 -7.26 -11.16 -1.77
C GLU A 44 -7.32 -10.32 -3.05
N ILE A 45 -8.06 -9.21 -3.01
CA ILE A 45 -8.23 -8.30 -4.15
C ILE A 45 -6.90 -7.62 -4.51
N ALA A 46 -6.13 -7.18 -3.51
CA ALA A 46 -4.86 -6.52 -3.75
C ALA A 46 -3.80 -7.44 -4.37
N GLN A 47 -3.71 -8.68 -3.89
CA GLN A 47 -2.83 -9.70 -4.46
C GLN A 47 -3.23 -10.05 -5.90
N ALA A 48 -4.53 -10.20 -6.16
CA ALA A 48 -5.05 -10.44 -7.51
C ALA A 48 -4.74 -9.27 -8.47
N ALA A 49 -4.65 -8.04 -7.97
CA ALA A 49 -4.26 -6.84 -8.73
C ALA A 49 -2.73 -6.69 -8.90
N GLY A 50 -1.92 -7.63 -8.38
CA GLY A 50 -0.47 -7.62 -8.50
C GLY A 50 0.26 -6.64 -7.57
N ALA A 51 -0.42 -6.10 -6.55
CA ALA A 51 0.23 -5.25 -5.56
C ALA A 51 1.04 -6.07 -4.55
N ARG A 52 2.17 -5.54 -4.11
CA ARG A 52 2.94 -6.11 -3.00
C ARG A 52 2.34 -5.65 -1.68
N ALA A 53 1.73 -6.56 -0.94
CA ALA A 53 1.18 -6.28 0.38
C ALA A 53 2.14 -6.71 1.51
N VAL A 54 2.32 -5.85 2.50
CA VAL A 54 3.09 -6.10 3.72
C VAL A 54 2.18 -5.87 4.91
N TYR A 55 2.14 -6.81 5.85
CA TYR A 55 1.39 -6.64 7.09
C TYR A 55 2.20 -5.84 8.10
N HIS A 56 1.56 -4.84 8.73
CA HIS A 56 2.08 -4.15 9.89
C HIS A 56 0.92 -3.59 10.71
N ALA A 57 0.81 -4.00 11.97
CA ALA A 57 -0.23 -3.52 12.86
C ALA A 57 -0.10 -2.00 13.08
N LEU A 58 -1.22 -1.28 13.03
CA LEU A 58 -1.22 0.18 13.26
C LEU A 58 -0.90 0.54 14.71
N ASP A 59 -1.34 -0.28 15.67
CA ASP A 59 -1.13 -0.11 17.12
C ASP A 59 -1.41 1.32 17.66
N GLY A 60 -2.31 2.05 17.00
CA GLY A 60 -2.68 3.43 17.36
C GLY A 60 -1.65 4.50 16.97
N ASP A 61 -0.56 4.13 16.26
CA ASP A 61 0.49 5.05 15.84
C ASP A 61 0.61 5.11 14.31
N PHE A 62 -0.06 6.12 13.74
CA PHE A 62 -0.05 6.36 12.30
C PHE A 62 1.31 6.89 11.79
N ALA A 63 2.09 7.55 12.64
CA ALA A 63 3.42 8.01 12.25
C ALA A 63 4.37 6.82 12.12
N ALA A 64 4.36 5.90 13.10
CA ALA A 64 5.12 4.66 13.04
C ALA A 64 4.72 3.79 11.83
N GLN A 65 3.43 3.77 11.45
CA GLN A 65 2.97 3.07 10.25
C GLN A 65 3.63 3.60 8.97
N ARG A 66 3.72 4.92 8.84
CA ARG A 66 4.38 5.58 7.71
C ARG A 66 5.89 5.35 7.75
N ASP A 67 6.51 5.47 8.91
CA ASP A 67 7.95 5.24 9.07
C ASP A 67 8.31 3.79 8.70
N PHE A 68 7.52 2.82 9.16
CA PHE A 68 7.65 1.42 8.73
C PHE A 68 7.50 1.30 7.22
N ALA A 69 6.47 1.92 6.63
CA ALA A 69 6.22 1.85 5.18
C ALA A 69 7.42 2.36 4.35
N LEU A 70 8.09 3.43 4.80
CA LEU A 70 9.30 3.95 4.14
C LEU A 70 10.45 2.94 4.13
N THR A 71 10.53 2.05 5.13
CA THR A 71 11.56 0.99 5.14
C THR A 71 11.32 -0.11 4.11
N GLN A 72 10.14 -0.14 3.49
CA GLN A 72 9.72 -1.20 2.58
C GLN A 72 9.93 -0.84 1.10
N THR A 73 10.51 0.33 0.79
CA THR A 73 10.77 0.79 -0.57
C THR A 73 12.08 1.56 -0.64
N ASP A 74 12.76 1.47 -1.79
CA ASP A 74 13.99 2.18 -2.13
C ASP A 74 13.76 3.19 -3.29
N ALA A 75 12.51 3.55 -3.55
CA ALA A 75 12.15 4.56 -4.54
C ALA A 75 12.59 5.97 -4.11
N ASP A 76 12.90 6.82 -5.10
CA ASP A 76 13.34 8.20 -4.85
C ASP A 76 12.21 9.07 -4.29
N TRP A 77 10.97 8.80 -4.70
CA TRP A 77 9.77 9.48 -4.24
C TRP A 77 8.72 8.51 -3.73
N VAL A 78 8.02 8.95 -2.68
CA VAL A 78 6.88 8.24 -2.11
C VAL A 78 5.65 9.13 -2.16
N LEU A 79 4.55 8.60 -2.68
CA LEU A 79 3.21 9.15 -2.49
C LEU A 79 2.44 8.23 -1.55
N TYR A 80 1.96 8.78 -0.44
CA TYR A 80 1.00 8.08 0.41
C TYR A 80 -0.41 8.27 -0.14
N LEU A 81 -1.13 7.16 -0.27
CA LEU A 81 -2.55 7.10 -0.60
C LEU A 81 -3.31 6.47 0.57
#